data_AF-A0A3P7I5K8-F1
#
_entry.id   AF-A0A3P7I5K8-F1
#
_cell.length_a   1.000
_cell.length_b   1.000
_cell.length_c   1.000
_cell.angle_alpha   90.00
_cell.angle_beta   90.00
_cell.angle_gamma   90.00
#
_symmetry.space_group_name_H-M   'P 1'
#
loop_
_entity.id
_entity.type
_entity.pdbx_description
1 polymer ?
#
loop_
_entity_poly.entity_id
_entity_poly.type
_entity_poly.pdbx_seq_one_letter_code
_entity_poly.pdbx_strand_id
1 'polypeptide(L)'
;MDRWLFGGKIWGEWTYRGRNLGIYEFAHDLNRSDWRLIHKHEEKEFTECKEPMGEITLPNSFPIPPLQILFAKKACEKAGVPFHEEQKRAPLKLCIDPEFQMLTPFIKQAEPAKKGTSIYEEVDPKVYLDLYGKEPPVKVEAWNIGPASFTPRFSPADDVKVKPQLSS
;
A
#
# COMPACT_ATOMS: atom_id res chain seq x y z
N MET A 1 -24.64 -2.49 21.93
CA MET A 1 -24.73 -3.47 20.82
C MET A 1 -24.97 -4.84 21.41
N ASP A 2 -25.74 -5.67 20.69
CA ASP A 2 -26.08 -7.02 21.12
C ASP A 2 -24.83 -7.91 21.15
N ARG A 3 -24.74 -8.81 22.14
CA ARG A 3 -23.49 -9.51 22.51
C ARG A 3 -23.01 -10.54 21.47
N TRP A 4 -23.80 -10.75 20.43
CA TRP A 4 -23.69 -11.83 19.44
C TRP A 4 -23.39 -11.32 18.02
N LEU A 5 -23.35 -10.00 17.81
CA LEU A 5 -23.13 -9.37 16.50
C LEU A 5 -21.77 -8.67 16.41
N PHE A 6 -20.73 -9.25 17.04
CA PHE A 6 -19.37 -8.69 17.05
C PHE A 6 -18.48 -9.18 15.90
N GLY A 7 -19.05 -9.92 14.93
CA GLY A 7 -18.30 -10.44 13.81
C GLY A 7 -19.18 -10.59 12.58
N GLY A 8 -18.59 -10.41 11.40
CA GLY A 8 -19.31 -10.49 10.15
C GLY A 8 -18.48 -10.01 8.98
N LYS A 9 -19.13 -9.89 7.82
CA LYS A 9 -18.58 -9.31 6.61
C LYS A 9 -19.58 -8.27 6.12
N ILE A 10 -19.08 -7.10 5.75
CA ILE A 10 -19.92 -6.02 5.22
C ILE A 10 -19.44 -5.70 3.82
N TRP A 11 -20.40 -5.56 2.91
CA TRP A 11 -20.14 -5.04 1.57
C TRP A 11 -20.61 -3.59 1.54
N GLY A 12 -19.76 -2.70 1.04
CA GLY A 12 -20.10 -1.28 0.95
C GLY A 12 -19.38 -0.63 -0.22
N GLU A 13 -19.98 0.45 -0.73
CA GLU A 13 -19.27 1.35 -1.64
C GLU A 13 -18.21 2.11 -0.87
N TRP A 14 -16.97 1.95 -1.28
CA TRP A 14 -15.84 2.59 -0.62
C TRP A 14 -15.46 3.87 -1.35
N THR A 15 -15.65 5.00 -0.69
CA THR A 15 -15.12 6.29 -1.12
C THR A 15 -13.87 6.64 -0.32
N TYR A 16 -12.73 6.81 -1.01
CA TYR A 16 -11.48 7.27 -0.41
C TYR A 16 -11.11 8.63 -0.97
N ARG A 17 -11.01 9.65 -0.10
CA ARG A 17 -10.66 11.04 -0.46
C ARG A 17 -11.47 11.61 -1.63
N GLY A 18 -12.79 11.43 -1.57
CA GLY A 18 -13.72 11.92 -2.60
C GLY A 18 -13.74 11.09 -3.89
N ARG A 19 -12.95 10.00 -3.99
CA ARG A 19 -12.95 9.11 -5.15
C ARG A 19 -13.61 7.78 -4.79
N ASN A 20 -14.60 7.37 -5.57
CA ASN A 20 -15.26 6.08 -5.41
C ASN A 20 -14.35 4.97 -5.94
N LEU A 21 -14.01 4.02 -5.07
CA LEU A 21 -13.18 2.84 -5.35
C LEU A 21 -14.02 1.61 -5.75
N GLY A 22 -15.35 1.71 -5.66
CA GLY A 22 -16.29 0.64 -5.94
C GLY A 22 -16.70 -0.15 -4.71
N ILE A 23 -17.26 -1.33 -4.93
CA ILE A 23 -17.76 -2.20 -3.87
C ILE A 23 -16.58 -2.95 -3.24
N TYR A 24 -16.43 -2.82 -1.93
CA TYR A 24 -15.38 -3.48 -1.16
C TYR A 24 -15.96 -4.40 -0.08
N GLU A 25 -15.29 -5.52 0.15
CA GLU A 25 -15.61 -6.46 1.23
C GLU A 25 -14.79 -6.11 2.48
N PHE A 26 -15.45 -5.51 3.47
CA PHE A 26 -14.88 -5.30 4.79
C PHE A 26 -15.05 -6.59 5.60
N ALA A 27 -14.00 -7.41 5.66
CA ALA A 27 -13.98 -8.67 6.41
C ALA A 27 -12.99 -8.67 7.58
N HIS A 28 -11.86 -7.97 7.43
CA HIS A 28 -10.76 -8.02 8.39
C HIS A 28 -10.69 -6.82 9.34
N ASP A 29 -11.23 -5.66 8.94
CA ASP A 29 -11.11 -4.41 9.70
C ASP A 29 -12.36 -4.03 10.51
N LEU A 30 -13.43 -4.84 10.46
CA LEU A 30 -14.68 -4.57 11.17
C LEU A 30 -14.55 -4.63 12.71
N ASN A 31 -13.58 -5.37 13.21
CA ASN A 31 -13.34 -5.51 14.65
C ASN A 31 -12.50 -4.37 15.23
N ARG A 32 -12.06 -3.39 14.42
CA ARG A 32 -11.40 -2.19 14.94
C ARG A 32 -12.42 -1.30 15.64
N SER A 33 -12.02 -0.59 16.69
CA SER A 33 -12.90 0.34 17.43
C SER A 33 -13.09 1.71 16.75
N ASP A 34 -12.53 1.90 15.56
CA ASP A 34 -12.36 3.22 14.94
C ASP A 34 -13.54 3.67 14.07
N TRP A 35 -14.55 2.81 13.91
CA TRP A 35 -15.73 3.12 13.11
C TRP A 35 -16.63 4.16 13.79
N ARG A 36 -17.05 5.16 13.02
CA ARG A 36 -18.03 6.16 13.45
C ARG A 36 -19.19 6.19 12.47
N LEU A 37 -20.41 6.15 13.00
CA LEU A 37 -21.61 6.30 12.21
C LEU A 37 -21.86 7.79 11.94
N ILE A 38 -22.01 8.16 10.67
CA ILE A 38 -22.40 9.51 10.27
C ILE A 38 -23.93 9.60 10.34
N HIS A 39 -24.44 10.63 11.01
CA HIS A 39 -25.89 10.84 11.10
C HIS A 39 -26.46 11.45 9.81
N LYS A 40 -27.71 11.11 9.47
CA LYS A 40 -28.37 11.57 8.24
C LYS A 40 -28.39 13.09 8.01
N HIS A 41 -28.38 13.88 9.09
CA HIS A 41 -28.39 15.33 8.98
C HIS A 41 -26.99 15.91 8.66
N GLU A 42 -25.93 15.18 9.01
CA GLU A 42 -24.53 15.55 8.75
C GLU A 42 -24.04 14.97 7.42
N GLU A 43 -24.75 13.97 6.86
CA GLU A 43 -24.37 13.24 5.64
C GLU A 43 -24.00 14.18 4.49
N LYS A 44 -24.76 15.25 4.26
CA LYS A 44 -24.50 16.21 3.17
C LYS A 44 -23.19 16.95 3.35
N GLU A 45 -22.86 17.34 4.58
CA GLU A 45 -21.62 18.06 4.90
C GLU A 45 -20.42 17.11 4.80
N PHE A 46 -20.55 15.88 5.30
CA PHE A 46 -19.48 14.88 5.24
C PHE A 46 -19.22 14.33 3.83
N THR A 47 -20.24 14.30 2.97
CA THR A 47 -20.10 13.82 1.59
C THR A 47 -19.55 14.89 0.65
N GLU A 48 -19.62 16.17 1.02
CA GLU A 48 -19.11 17.27 0.21
C GLU A 48 -17.56 17.25 0.15
N CYS A 49 -17.00 16.95 -1.03
CA CYS A 49 -15.56 16.96 -1.27
C CYS A 49 -15.21 18.03 -2.32
N LYS A 50 -14.51 19.09 -1.90
CA LYS A 50 -14.11 20.20 -2.78
C LYS A 50 -12.91 19.87 -3.67
N GLU A 51 -11.99 19.07 -3.15
CA GLU A 51 -10.75 18.68 -3.81
C GLU A 51 -10.64 17.15 -3.79
N PRO A 52 -11.34 16.44 -4.69
CA PRO A 52 -11.24 14.99 -4.78
C PRO A 52 -9.84 14.59 -5.26
N MET A 53 -9.39 13.41 -4.84
CA MET A 53 -8.10 12.87 -5.26
C MET A 53 -8.03 12.73 -6.80
N GLY A 54 -7.04 13.41 -7.39
CA GLY A 54 -6.78 13.39 -8.82
C GLY A 54 -6.25 12.05 -9.34
N GLU A 55 -5.96 12.00 -10.64
CA GLU A 55 -5.27 10.88 -11.26
C GLU A 55 -3.77 10.92 -10.94
N ILE A 56 -3.23 9.80 -10.45
CA ILE A 56 -1.85 9.68 -10.02
C ILE A 56 -1.04 9.18 -11.21
N THR A 57 -0.19 10.03 -11.77
CA THR A 57 0.74 9.67 -12.85
C THR A 57 2.15 9.54 -12.30
N LEU A 58 2.69 8.33 -12.38
CA LEU A 58 4.06 8.01 -11.98
C LEU A 58 4.89 7.63 -13.21
N PRO A 59 6.22 7.77 -13.17
CA PRO A 59 7.06 7.37 -14.28
C PRO A 59 7.06 5.84 -14.45
N ASN A 60 7.16 5.38 -15.69
CA ASN A 60 7.31 3.96 -16.01
C ASN A 60 8.75 3.45 -15.90
N SER A 61 9.73 4.36 -15.82
CA SER A 61 11.16 4.06 -15.81
C SER A 61 11.92 5.12 -15.04
N PHE A 62 13.10 4.76 -14.54
CA PHE A 62 13.97 5.68 -13.81
C PHE A 62 15.42 5.61 -14.33
N PRO A 63 16.22 6.68 -14.19
CA PRO A 63 17.63 6.67 -14.57
C PRO A 63 18.44 5.78 -13.62
N ILE A 64 19.31 4.95 -14.19
CA ILE A 64 20.19 4.08 -13.42
C ILE A 64 21.31 4.92 -12.78
N PRO A 65 21.73 4.61 -11.53
CA PRO A 65 22.81 5.34 -10.88
C PRO A 65 24.12 5.38 -11.71
N PRO A 66 24.87 6.50 -11.69
CA PRO A 66 26.06 6.67 -12.52
C PRO A 66 27.10 5.55 -12.39
N LEU A 67 27.32 5.06 -11.17
CA LEU A 67 28.26 3.98 -10.91
C LEU A 67 27.84 2.65 -11.56
N GLN A 68 26.54 2.35 -11.54
CA GLN A 68 26.00 1.14 -12.15
C GLN A 68 26.09 1.22 -13.68
N ILE A 69 25.93 2.41 -14.27
CA ILE A 69 26.21 2.65 -15.69
C ILE A 69 27.68 2.38 -16.03
N LEU A 70 28.62 2.81 -15.18
CA LEU A 70 30.06 2.54 -15.38
C LEU A 70 30.37 1.04 -15.34
N PHE A 71 29.77 0.29 -14.41
CA PHE A 71 29.93 -1.16 -14.35
C PHE A 71 29.32 -1.85 -15.57
N ALA A 72 28.15 -1.41 -16.02
CA ALA A 72 27.53 -1.94 -17.23
C ALA A 72 28.41 -1.73 -18.47
N LYS A 73 28.98 -0.53 -18.64
CA LYS A 73 29.92 -0.24 -19.74
C LYS A 73 31.14 -1.16 -19.73
N LYS A 74 31.78 -1.34 -18.57
CA LYS A 74 32.92 -2.26 -18.43
C LYS A 74 32.55 -3.71 -18.72
N ALA A 75 31.36 -4.15 -18.30
CA ALA A 75 30.87 -5.49 -18.57
C ALA A 75 30.60 -5.70 -20.08
N CYS A 76 29.98 -4.72 -20.74
CA CYS A 76 29.74 -4.71 -22.18
C CYS A 76 31.06 -4.75 -22.99
N GLU A 77 32.05 -3.93 -22.61
CA GLU A 77 33.40 -3.94 -23.20
C GLU A 77 34.06 -5.31 -23.05
N LYS A 78 33.98 -5.92 -21.86
CA LYS A 78 34.53 -7.27 -21.61
C LYS A 78 33.81 -8.35 -22.42
N ALA A 79 32.51 -8.20 -22.67
CA ALA A 79 31.69 -9.15 -23.42
C ALA A 79 31.73 -8.90 -24.94
N GLY A 80 32.35 -7.82 -25.41
CA GLY A 80 32.37 -7.44 -26.83
C GLY A 80 31.02 -6.97 -27.38
N VAL A 81 30.08 -6.55 -26.51
CA VAL A 81 28.73 -6.10 -26.90
C VAL A 81 28.67 -4.57 -26.83
N PRO A 82 28.08 -3.87 -27.82
CA PRO A 82 27.94 -2.42 -27.76
C PRO A 82 26.96 -1.98 -26.65
N PHE A 83 27.31 -0.92 -25.93
CA PHE A 83 26.45 -0.32 -24.91
C PHE A 83 25.42 0.62 -25.57
N HIS A 84 24.14 0.43 -25.28
CA HIS A 84 23.05 1.24 -25.82
C HIS A 84 22.50 2.23 -24.79
N GLU A 85 21.97 3.37 -25.24
CA GLU A 85 21.43 4.40 -24.34
C GLU A 85 20.20 3.93 -23.55
N GLU A 86 19.42 3.00 -24.11
CA GLU A 86 18.27 2.38 -23.44
C GLU A 86 18.68 1.66 -22.15
N GLN A 87 19.92 1.16 -22.08
CA GLN A 87 20.48 0.48 -20.91
C GLN A 87 20.86 1.45 -19.77
N LYS A 88 20.68 2.77 -19.97
CA LYS A 88 20.85 3.78 -18.91
C LYS A 88 19.61 3.89 -18.01
N ARG A 89 18.49 3.25 -18.38
CA ARG A 89 17.24 3.31 -17.62
C ARG A 89 16.73 1.92 -17.26
N ALA A 90 16.03 1.84 -16.14
CA ALA A 90 15.39 0.61 -15.68
C ALA A 90 13.88 0.82 -15.54
N PRO A 91 13.05 -0.22 -15.76
CA PRO A 91 11.61 -0.14 -15.55
C PRO A 91 11.31 0.08 -14.07
N LEU A 92 10.36 0.96 -13.77
CA LEU A 92 9.90 1.23 -12.41
C LEU A 92 8.74 0.29 -12.07
N LYS A 93 8.98 -0.65 -11.14
CA LYS A 93 7.91 -1.45 -10.53
C LYS A 93 7.47 -0.77 -9.24
N LEU A 94 6.19 -0.41 -9.16
CA LEU A 94 5.62 0.21 -7.97
C LEU A 94 5.54 -0.80 -6.82
N CYS A 95 6.06 -0.40 -5.67
CA CYS A 95 5.92 -1.10 -4.41
C CYS A 95 4.95 -0.29 -3.55
N ILE A 96 3.70 -0.73 -3.50
CA ILE A 96 2.63 -0.07 -2.74
C ILE A 96 2.41 -0.90 -1.48
N ASP A 97 2.28 -0.24 -0.32
CA ASP A 97 1.97 -0.94 0.91
C ASP A 97 0.61 -1.65 0.79
N PRO A 98 0.41 -2.80 1.46
CA PRO A 98 -0.84 -3.55 1.38
C PRO A 98 -2.08 -2.71 1.70
N GLU A 99 -1.93 -1.76 2.63
CA GLU A 99 -2.99 -0.82 3.05
C GLU A 99 -3.41 0.16 1.95
N PHE A 100 -2.60 0.34 0.91
CA PHE A 100 -2.88 1.22 -0.22
C PHE A 100 -3.07 0.45 -1.54
N GLN A 101 -3.12 -0.89 -1.48
CA GLN A 101 -3.21 -1.73 -2.69
C GLN A 101 -4.49 -1.45 -3.50
N MET A 102 -5.58 -1.03 -2.85
CA MET A 102 -6.82 -0.62 -3.52
C MET A 102 -6.66 0.58 -4.45
N LEU A 103 -5.59 1.37 -4.31
CA LEU A 103 -5.31 2.53 -5.16
C LEU A 103 -4.63 2.14 -6.48
N THR A 104 -4.16 0.90 -6.62
CA THR A 104 -3.44 0.41 -7.81
C THR A 104 -4.14 0.74 -9.15
N PRO A 105 -5.48 0.59 -9.30
CA PRO A 105 -6.16 0.92 -10.55
C PRO A 105 -6.10 2.41 -10.94
N PHE A 106 -5.87 3.29 -9.97
CA PHE A 106 -5.84 4.74 -10.15
C PHE A 106 -4.43 5.29 -10.38
N ILE A 107 -3.42 4.44 -10.29
CA ILE A 107 -2.03 4.80 -10.54
C ILE A 107 -1.67 4.41 -11.97
N LYS A 108 -1.46 5.43 -12.81
CA LYS A 108 -1.00 5.24 -14.18
C LYS A 108 0.51 5.43 -14.27
N GLN A 109 1.17 4.57 -15.01
CA GLN A 109 2.58 4.72 -15.34
C GLN A 109 2.74 5.23 -16.77
N ALA A 110 3.45 6.35 -16.93
CA ALA A 110 3.70 6.99 -18.23
C ALA A 110 5.19 7.31 -18.42
N GLU A 111 5.60 7.61 -19.66
CA GLU A 111 6.94 8.15 -19.87
C GLU A 111 7.03 9.56 -19.27
N PRO A 112 8.14 9.88 -18.55
CA PRO A 112 8.32 11.19 -17.97
C PRO A 112 8.49 12.25 -19.05
N ALA A 113 7.84 13.41 -18.87
CA ALA A 113 7.91 14.53 -19.81
C ALA A 113 9.33 15.11 -19.95
N LYS A 114 10.15 14.98 -18.90
CA LYS A 114 11.56 15.36 -18.88
C LYS A 114 12.37 14.15 -18.42
N LYS A 115 13.35 13.72 -19.23
CA LYS A 115 14.30 12.67 -18.86
C LYS A 115 15.51 13.35 -18.21
N GLY A 116 15.55 13.32 -16.89
CA GLY A 116 16.58 13.93 -16.06
C GLY A 116 17.69 12.96 -15.70
N THR A 117 18.67 13.44 -14.91
CA THR A 117 19.69 12.56 -14.33
C THR A 117 19.20 11.95 -13.01
N SER A 118 18.24 12.61 -12.36
CA SER A 118 17.64 12.21 -11.10
C SER A 118 16.15 11.97 -11.26
N ILE A 119 15.63 10.94 -10.60
CA ILE A 119 14.19 10.62 -10.60
C ILE A 119 13.34 11.77 -10.03
N TYR A 120 13.90 12.56 -9.10
CA TYR A 120 13.20 13.68 -8.48
C TYR A 120 12.95 14.86 -9.42
N GLU A 121 13.68 14.93 -10.54
CA GLU A 121 13.47 15.95 -11.59
C GLU A 121 12.34 15.56 -12.54
N GLU A 122 12.02 14.26 -12.60
CA GLU A 122 11.09 13.68 -13.57
C GLU A 122 9.67 13.56 -13.03
N VAL A 123 9.51 13.59 -11.69
CA VAL A 123 8.22 13.42 -11.02
C VAL A 123 7.81 14.71 -10.32
N ASP A 124 6.54 15.10 -10.47
CA ASP A 124 5.99 16.21 -9.71
C ASP A 124 5.87 15.81 -8.21
N PRO A 125 6.57 16.50 -7.31
CA PRO A 125 6.50 16.20 -5.88
C PRO A 125 5.08 16.32 -5.31
N LYS A 126 4.22 17.14 -5.92
CA LYS A 126 2.83 17.32 -5.48
C LYS A 126 2.02 16.05 -5.59
N VAL A 127 2.30 15.19 -6.58
CA VAL A 127 1.58 13.92 -6.77
C VAL A 127 1.76 12.99 -5.57
N TYR A 128 2.96 12.97 -4.98
CA TYR A 128 3.21 12.22 -3.75
C TYR A 128 2.55 12.87 -2.53
N LEU A 129 2.55 14.20 -2.45
CA LEU A 129 1.88 14.91 -1.37
C LEU A 129 0.36 14.76 -1.42
N ASP A 130 -0.24 14.68 -2.60
CA ASP A 130 -1.68 14.45 -2.76
C ASP A 130 -2.10 13.04 -2.33
N LEU A 131 -1.22 12.05 -2.53
CA LEU A 131 -1.38 10.68 -2.04
C LEU A 131 -1.45 10.62 -0.49
N TYR A 132 -0.53 11.31 0.19
CA TYR A 132 -0.48 11.36 1.67
C TYR A 132 -1.40 12.42 2.27
N GLY A 133 -1.81 13.42 1.50
CA GLY A 133 -2.71 14.50 1.91
C GLY A 133 -2.03 15.54 2.80
N LYS A 134 -2.84 16.38 3.44
CA LYS A 134 -2.35 17.42 4.37
C LYS A 134 -1.89 16.86 5.72
N GLU A 135 -2.09 15.56 5.96
CA GLU A 135 -1.61 14.93 7.17
C GLU A 135 -0.13 14.56 7.00
N PRO A 136 0.76 15.00 7.91
CA PRO A 136 2.14 14.58 7.87
C PRO A 136 2.19 13.06 8.02
N PRO A 137 3.11 12.35 7.32
CA PRO A 137 3.24 10.91 7.47
C PRO A 137 3.53 10.58 8.93
N VAL A 138 2.52 10.09 9.64
CA VAL A 138 2.67 9.60 10.99
C VAL A 138 3.35 8.24 10.85
N LYS A 139 4.38 8.00 11.66
CA LYS A 139 4.97 6.67 11.79
C LYS A 139 3.86 5.73 12.27
N VAL A 140 3.21 5.02 11.35
CA VAL A 140 2.41 3.86 11.69
C VAL A 140 3.44 2.85 12.17
N GLU A 141 3.56 2.69 13.48
CA GLU A 141 4.31 1.57 14.01
C GLU A 141 3.52 0.32 13.60
N ALA A 142 3.85 -0.26 12.45
CA ALA A 142 3.49 -1.62 12.14
C ALA A 142 4.26 -2.49 13.14
N TRP A 143 3.70 -2.63 14.34
CA TRP A 143 4.21 -3.52 15.37
C TRP A 143 4.21 -4.94 14.81
N ASN A 144 5.27 -5.39 14.13
CA ASN A 144 5.62 -6.79 13.84
C ASN A 144 4.49 -7.76 13.44
N ILE A 145 3.38 -7.28 12.87
CA ILE A 145 2.20 -8.10 12.61
C ILE A 145 2.04 -8.15 11.10
N GLY A 146 2.59 -9.22 10.50
CA GLY A 146 2.03 -9.76 9.27
C GLY A 146 0.55 -10.12 9.47
N PRO A 147 -0.19 -10.55 8.44
CA PRO A 147 -1.61 -10.87 8.56
C PRO A 147 -1.86 -11.73 9.81
N ALA A 148 -2.85 -11.34 10.62
CA ALA A 148 -3.15 -12.00 11.89
C ALA A 148 -3.33 -13.51 11.65
N SER A 149 -2.32 -14.29 12.05
CA SER A 149 -2.31 -15.75 11.86
C SER A 149 -2.66 -16.42 13.18
N PHE A 150 -3.69 -17.26 13.14
CA PHE A 150 -4.03 -18.09 14.29
C PHE A 150 -3.00 -19.22 14.41
N THR A 151 -2.20 -19.19 15.47
CA THR A 151 -1.28 -20.28 15.84
C THR A 151 -1.87 -20.97 17.08
N PRO A 152 -2.52 -22.15 16.93
CA PRO A 152 -3.02 -22.89 18.08
C PRO A 152 -1.84 -23.31 18.95
N ARG A 153 -1.90 -23.00 20.25
CA ARG A 153 -0.84 -23.36 21.22
C ARG A 153 -0.76 -24.87 21.50
N PHE A 154 -1.78 -25.62 21.12
CA PHE A 154 -1.88 -27.06 21.34
C PHE A 154 -2.36 -27.71 20.05
N SER A 155 -1.60 -28.68 19.56
CA SER A 155 -2.03 -29.55 18.48
C SER A 155 -2.74 -30.77 19.07
N PRO A 156 -3.74 -31.37 18.37
CA PRO A 156 -4.35 -32.62 18.81
C PRO A 156 -3.37 -33.80 18.89
N ALA A 157 -2.15 -33.64 18.37
CA ALA A 157 -1.07 -34.62 18.42
C ALA A 157 -0.17 -34.46 19.66
N ASP A 158 -0.32 -33.37 20.42
CA ASP A 158 0.43 -33.16 21.65
C ASP A 158 -0.23 -33.99 22.77
N ASP A 159 0.31 -35.19 22.99
CA ASP A 159 -0.02 -36.10 24.11
C ASP A 159 0.41 -35.47 25.45
N VAL A 160 -0.23 -34.37 25.85
CA VAL A 160 -0.04 -33.75 27.16
C VAL A 160 -0.80 -34.59 28.17
N LYS A 161 -0.13 -35.62 28.71
CA LYS A 161 -0.61 -36.37 29.87
C LYS A 161 -0.68 -35.44 31.09
N VAL A 162 -1.87 -34.90 31.35
CA VAL A 162 -2.19 -34.17 32.58
C VAL A 162 -2.01 -35.14 33.75
N LYS A 163 -0.96 -34.96 34.56
CA LYS A 163 -0.81 -35.71 35.81
C LYS A 163 -1.81 -35.15 36.83
N PRO A 164 -2.67 -35.99 37.43
CA PRO A 164 -3.59 -35.52 38.47
C PRO A 164 -2.80 -35.00 39.67
N GLN A 165 -3.13 -33.80 40.12
CA GLN A 165 -2.59 -33.25 41.36
C GLN A 165 -3.13 -34.07 42.54
N LEU A 166 -2.23 -34.65 43.34
CA LEU A 166 -2.56 -35.24 44.63
C LEU A 166 -2.97 -34.12 45.59
N SER A 167 -4.24 -34.13 46.00
CA SER A 167 -4.75 -33.30 47.09
C SER A 167 -4.08 -33.72 48.40
N SER A 168 -3.33 -32.80 49.02
CA SER A 168 -2.91 -32.88 50.42
C SER A 168 -3.74 -31.91 51.24
#